data_AF-A0AA92TLH5-F1
#
_entry.id   AF-A0AA92TLH5-F1
#
_cell.length_a   1.000
_cell.length_b   1.000
_cell.length_c   1.000
_cell.angle_alpha   90.00
_cell.angle_beta   90.00
_cell.angle_gamma   90.00
#
_symmetry.space_group_name_H-M   'P 1'
#
loop_
_entity.id
_entity.type
_entity.pdbx_description
1 polymer ?
#
loop_
_entity_poly.entity_id
_entity_poly.type
_entity_poly.pdbx_seq_one_letter_code
_entity_poly.pdbx_strand_id
1 'polypeptide(L)'
;MNKLMKYSCFAIMALSALTFTACTEDYDYDPYTNVENSGFYFTEASDRALFYPEDNKSITVEVCRAESESKEAATVQLSTSSNLVTLPSEVSFAAGECKKEITIPVANTPGIHDVDITIANEKDKFAYGPVTYSQRIIVCGEKLSGVFTSQLFNSTNNVVVYKLGNDGYDIKDCYEEGNDIVFSLDNKSNIIVDEQLAWNHKKYGPVYVEDYESSLGVYPGSKDYQGYSGYDSESDTYYLTLKHYCAAGALGNFRETLKITR
;
A
#
# COMPACT_ATOMS: atom_id res chain seq x y z
N MET A 1 -54.88 36.73 -56.06
CA MET A 1 -53.87 36.13 -55.18
C MET A 1 -54.53 35.32 -54.06
N ASN A 2 -54.82 34.07 -54.40
CA ASN A 2 -54.74 32.82 -53.64
C ASN A 2 -54.99 32.85 -52.12
N LYS A 3 -56.22 32.49 -51.72
CA LYS A 3 -56.56 32.04 -50.35
C LYS A 3 -55.92 30.67 -49.97
N LEU A 4 -55.10 30.10 -50.85
CA LEU A 4 -54.34 28.84 -50.66
C LEU A 4 -53.07 28.99 -49.80
N MET A 5 -52.66 30.20 -49.41
CA MET A 5 -51.38 30.44 -48.72
C MET A 5 -51.48 30.65 -47.20
N LYS A 6 -52.64 30.40 -46.58
CA LYS A 6 -52.82 30.52 -45.10
C LYS A 6 -53.19 29.23 -44.39
N TYR A 7 -53.57 28.17 -45.11
CA TYR A 7 -53.87 26.87 -44.52
C TYR A 7 -52.73 25.84 -44.66
N SER A 8 -51.63 26.20 -45.34
CA SER A 8 -50.45 25.32 -45.50
C SER A 8 -49.59 25.23 -44.23
N CYS A 9 -49.54 26.28 -43.40
CA CYS A 9 -48.67 26.29 -42.21
C CYS A 9 -49.26 25.64 -40.96
N PHE A 10 -50.56 25.33 -40.93
CA PHE A 10 -51.20 24.68 -39.77
C PHE A 10 -51.51 23.19 -39.98
N ALA A 11 -51.46 22.69 -41.22
CA ALA A 11 -51.66 21.27 -41.52
C ALA A 11 -50.36 20.43 -41.43
N ILE A 12 -49.18 21.07 -41.53
CA ILE A 12 -47.88 20.37 -41.45
C ILE A 12 -47.45 20.15 -40.00
N MET A 13 -47.93 20.98 -39.05
CA MET A 13 -47.58 20.86 -37.63
C MET A 13 -48.43 19.82 -36.88
N ALA A 14 -49.48 19.29 -37.51
CA ALA A 14 -50.33 18.23 -36.96
C ALA A 14 -49.95 16.82 -37.48
N LEU A 15 -49.05 16.72 -38.46
CA LEU A 15 -48.59 15.43 -39.02
C LEU A 15 -47.22 14.97 -38.47
N SER A 16 -46.52 15.79 -37.69
CA SER A 16 -45.22 15.46 -37.08
C SER A 16 -45.33 14.84 -35.68
N ALA A 17 -46.53 14.51 -35.21
CA ALA A 17 -46.76 13.99 -33.86
C ALA A 17 -46.79 12.46 -33.75
N LEU A 18 -46.46 11.69 -34.79
CA LEU A 18 -46.69 10.22 -34.79
C LEU A 18 -45.50 9.34 -35.19
N THR A 19 -44.26 9.83 -35.24
CA THR A 19 -43.09 8.94 -35.45
C THR A 19 -41.90 9.34 -34.60
N PHE A 20 -42.08 9.38 -33.28
CA PHE A 20 -41.03 8.92 -32.39
C PHE A 20 -41.51 7.60 -31.79
N THR A 21 -41.41 6.52 -32.58
CA THR A 21 -41.04 5.25 -31.97
C THR A 21 -39.58 5.44 -31.56
N ALA A 22 -39.35 6.14 -30.45
CA ALA A 22 -38.21 5.78 -29.63
C ALA A 22 -38.36 4.27 -29.50
N CYS A 23 -37.35 3.51 -29.92
CA CYS A 23 -37.22 2.16 -29.45
C CYS A 23 -37.06 2.27 -27.94
N THR A 24 -38.18 2.45 -27.23
CA THR A 24 -38.40 1.77 -25.96
C THR A 24 -38.50 0.32 -26.39
N GLU A 25 -37.34 -0.27 -26.74
CA GLU A 25 -37.15 -1.64 -26.34
C GLU A 25 -37.41 -1.54 -24.85
N ASP A 26 -38.60 -1.97 -24.45
CA ASP A 26 -38.86 -2.40 -23.10
C ASP A 26 -37.82 -3.51 -22.90
N TYR A 27 -36.61 -3.09 -22.54
CA TYR A 27 -35.68 -3.94 -21.86
C TYR A 27 -36.46 -4.26 -20.61
N ASP A 28 -37.11 -5.41 -20.61
CA ASP A 28 -37.28 -6.19 -19.41
C ASP A 28 -35.86 -6.31 -18.86
N TYR A 29 -35.49 -5.32 -18.04
CA TYR A 29 -34.38 -5.44 -17.15
C TYR A 29 -34.83 -6.55 -16.22
N ASP A 30 -34.49 -7.77 -16.61
CA ASP A 30 -34.49 -8.90 -15.71
C ASP A 30 -33.31 -8.57 -14.77
N PRO A 31 -33.56 -8.06 -13.55
CA PRO A 31 -32.47 -7.87 -12.63
C PRO A 31 -31.75 -9.20 -12.55
N TYR A 32 -30.45 -9.22 -12.77
CA TYR A 32 -29.68 -10.43 -12.63
C TYR A 32 -29.90 -10.97 -11.22
N THR A 33 -30.74 -12.00 -11.07
CA THR A 33 -31.22 -12.50 -9.77
C THR A 33 -30.25 -13.45 -9.10
N ASN A 34 -29.02 -13.57 -9.62
CA ASN A 34 -27.96 -14.36 -9.02
C ASN A 34 -26.71 -13.51 -8.79
N VAL A 35 -26.87 -12.33 -8.19
CA VAL A 35 -25.78 -11.84 -7.34
C VAL A 35 -25.86 -12.71 -6.09
N GLU A 36 -25.09 -13.79 -6.05
CA GLU A 36 -24.67 -14.36 -4.76
C GLU A 36 -23.93 -13.23 -4.06
N ASN A 37 -24.66 -12.36 -3.36
CA ASN A 37 -24.14 -11.27 -2.54
C ASN A 37 -23.64 -11.87 -1.22
N SER A 38 -22.85 -12.92 -1.36
CA SER A 38 -22.40 -13.84 -0.33
C SER A 38 -20.92 -14.16 -0.54
N GLY A 39 -20.32 -14.73 0.49
CA GLY A 39 -18.89 -14.96 0.54
C GLY A 39 -18.15 -13.94 1.41
N PHE A 40 -16.84 -14.12 1.44
CA PHE A 40 -15.92 -13.45 2.33
C PHE A 40 -14.96 -12.56 1.56
N TYR A 41 -14.55 -11.47 2.21
CA TYR A 41 -13.58 -10.52 1.70
C TYR A 41 -12.80 -9.89 2.87
N PHE A 42 -11.70 -9.22 2.58
CA PHE A 42 -10.89 -8.51 3.57
C PHE A 42 -11.18 -7.01 3.56
N THR A 43 -10.79 -6.29 4.61
CA THR A 43 -10.55 -4.85 4.47
C THR A 43 -9.19 -4.60 3.84
N GLU A 44 -8.96 -3.37 3.39
CA GLU A 44 -7.61 -2.95 2.98
C GLU A 44 -6.63 -3.07 4.15
N ALA A 45 -5.40 -3.43 3.82
CA ALA A 45 -4.29 -3.47 4.76
C ALA A 45 -3.74 -2.06 5.04
N SER A 46 -2.97 -1.93 6.12
CA SER A 46 -2.12 -0.76 6.30
C SER A 46 -0.93 -0.80 5.33
N ASP A 47 -0.30 0.35 5.06
CA ASP A 47 0.83 0.41 4.11
C ASP A 47 1.99 -0.52 4.50
N ARG A 48 2.34 -0.59 5.80
CA ARG A 48 3.38 -1.49 6.32
C ARG A 48 3.17 -1.82 7.81
N ALA A 49 3.66 -2.98 8.24
CA ALA A 49 3.86 -3.33 9.65
C ALA A 49 5.36 -3.40 9.96
N LEU A 50 5.80 -2.79 11.06
CA LEU A 50 7.21 -2.74 11.48
C LEU A 50 7.34 -3.29 12.90
N PHE A 51 8.24 -4.25 13.10
CA PHE A 51 8.43 -4.93 14.38
C PHE A 51 9.90 -4.93 14.81
N TYR A 52 10.15 -4.47 16.03
CA TYR A 52 11.45 -4.52 16.70
C TYR A 52 11.67 -5.86 17.42
N PRO A 53 12.93 -6.23 17.74
CA PRO A 53 13.25 -7.50 18.39
C PRO A 53 12.42 -7.80 19.65
N GLU A 54 12.17 -6.79 20.48
CA GLU A 54 11.45 -6.91 21.75
C GLU A 54 9.92 -6.92 21.60
N ASP A 55 9.41 -6.63 20.40
CA ASP A 55 7.97 -6.54 20.16
C ASP A 55 7.30 -7.91 20.13
N ASN A 56 6.07 -7.98 20.66
CA ASN A 56 5.13 -9.05 20.34
C ASN A 56 4.64 -8.85 18.90
N LYS A 57 5.06 -9.73 17.99
CA LYS A 57 4.87 -9.56 16.55
C LYS A 57 3.57 -10.22 16.10
N SER A 58 2.60 -9.41 15.73
CA SER A 58 1.34 -9.87 15.17
C SER A 58 0.69 -8.79 14.32
N ILE A 59 0.02 -9.19 13.25
CA ILE A 59 -0.84 -8.30 12.47
C ILE A 59 -2.30 -8.59 12.79
N THR A 60 -3.16 -7.59 12.61
CA THR A 60 -4.62 -7.74 12.72
C THR A 60 -5.22 -7.71 11.33
N VAL A 61 -6.02 -8.71 11.01
CA VAL A 61 -6.72 -8.82 9.72
C VAL A 61 -8.22 -8.88 9.98
N GLU A 62 -8.98 -8.00 9.34
CA GLU A 62 -10.45 -8.04 9.37
C GLU A 62 -10.97 -8.83 8.17
N VAL A 63 -11.72 -9.90 8.45
CA VAL A 63 -12.46 -10.70 7.46
C VAL A 63 -13.94 -10.33 7.56
N CYS A 64 -14.55 -10.00 6.43
CA CYS A 64 -15.92 -9.55 6.31
C CYS A 64 -16.78 -10.55 5.54
N ARG A 65 -18.10 -10.52 5.77
CA ARG A 65 -19.12 -11.24 5.00
C ARG A 65 -19.94 -10.24 4.20
N ALA A 66 -20.19 -10.54 2.93
CA ALA A 66 -21.02 -9.67 2.08
C ALA A 66 -22.51 -9.69 2.45
N GLU A 67 -22.97 -10.78 3.08
CA GLU A 67 -24.34 -10.90 3.58
C GLU A 67 -24.56 -10.04 4.83
N SER A 68 -25.17 -8.87 4.66
CA SER A 68 -25.41 -7.89 5.72
C SER A 68 -26.34 -8.35 6.85
N GLU A 69 -27.02 -9.50 6.70
CA GLU A 69 -27.98 -10.05 7.67
C GLU A 69 -27.90 -11.58 7.77
N SER A 70 -26.70 -12.17 7.64
CA SER A 70 -26.62 -13.62 7.64
C SER A 70 -27.04 -14.21 9.00
N LYS A 71 -28.14 -14.97 9.00
CA LYS A 71 -28.75 -15.54 10.22
C LYS A 71 -28.04 -16.80 10.71
N GLU A 72 -27.12 -17.33 9.92
CA GLU A 72 -26.41 -18.58 10.20
C GLU A 72 -24.94 -18.33 10.54
N ALA A 73 -24.40 -19.20 11.38
CA ALA A 73 -22.97 -19.29 11.62
C ALA A 73 -22.26 -19.75 10.34
N ALA A 74 -21.01 -19.30 10.16
CA ALA A 74 -20.22 -19.66 8.99
C ALA A 74 -18.74 -19.76 9.34
N THR A 75 -17.97 -20.44 8.49
CA THR A 75 -16.54 -20.60 8.64
C THR A 75 -15.85 -20.34 7.32
N VAL A 76 -14.65 -19.76 7.34
CA VAL A 76 -13.82 -19.58 6.16
C VAL A 76 -12.39 -20.02 6.43
N GLN A 77 -11.79 -20.67 5.44
CA GLN A 77 -10.38 -21.05 5.47
C GLN A 77 -9.56 -20.01 4.74
N LEU A 78 -8.41 -19.68 5.34
CA LEU A 78 -7.45 -18.75 4.76
C LEU A 78 -6.21 -19.54 4.28
N SER A 79 -5.53 -19.01 3.27
CA SER A 79 -4.29 -19.58 2.76
C SER A 79 -3.23 -18.50 2.59
N THR A 80 -1.97 -18.90 2.71
CA THR A 80 -0.81 -18.07 2.41
C THR A 80 0.31 -18.97 1.91
N SER A 81 1.18 -18.43 1.06
CA SER A 81 2.45 -19.08 0.67
C SER A 81 3.59 -18.72 1.62
N SER A 82 3.40 -17.70 2.47
CA SER A 82 4.43 -17.21 3.38
C SER A 82 4.56 -18.10 4.61
N ASN A 83 5.79 -18.42 4.99
CA ASN A 83 6.11 -19.05 6.28
C ASN A 83 6.29 -18.02 7.40
N LEU A 84 6.15 -16.72 7.11
CA LEU A 84 6.30 -15.65 8.10
C LEU A 84 5.09 -15.55 9.03
N VAL A 85 3.90 -15.92 8.57
CA VAL A 85 2.67 -15.82 9.35
C VAL A 85 2.09 -17.19 9.64
N THR A 86 1.47 -17.36 10.81
CA THR A 86 0.77 -18.59 11.17
C THR A 86 -0.73 -18.33 11.18
N LEU A 87 -1.43 -18.84 10.16
CA LEU A 87 -2.88 -18.69 10.04
C LEU A 87 -3.62 -19.63 11.01
N PRO A 88 -4.79 -19.22 11.54
CA PRO A 88 -5.70 -20.16 12.19
C PRO A 88 -6.20 -21.22 11.19
N SER A 89 -6.63 -22.38 11.68
CA SER A 89 -7.19 -23.45 10.82
C SER A 89 -8.45 -22.99 10.07
N GLU A 90 -9.26 -22.17 10.72
CA GLU A 90 -10.44 -21.52 10.15
C GLU A 90 -10.78 -20.26 10.94
N VAL A 91 -11.56 -19.37 10.32
CA VAL A 91 -12.17 -18.20 10.96
C VAL A 91 -13.66 -18.47 11.09
N SER A 92 -14.15 -18.55 12.33
CA SER A 92 -15.56 -18.84 12.62
C SER A 92 -16.34 -17.57 12.95
N PHE A 93 -17.49 -17.43 12.28
CA PHE A 93 -18.47 -16.37 12.46
C PHE A 93 -19.70 -16.92 13.17
N ALA A 94 -20.15 -16.23 14.22
CA ALA A 94 -21.44 -16.52 14.82
C ALA A 94 -22.60 -16.11 13.90
N ALA A 95 -23.80 -16.62 14.18
CA ALA A 95 -25.02 -16.13 13.55
C ALA A 95 -25.15 -14.60 13.73
N GLY A 96 -25.40 -13.87 12.65
CA GLY A 96 -25.48 -12.41 12.63
C GLY A 96 -24.12 -11.67 12.63
N GLU A 97 -23.00 -12.36 12.80
CA GLU A 97 -21.67 -11.74 12.77
C GLU A 97 -21.24 -11.50 11.31
N CYS A 98 -21.02 -10.24 10.95
CA CYS A 98 -20.67 -9.82 9.59
C CYS A 98 -19.16 -9.53 9.41
N LYS A 99 -18.41 -9.40 10.51
CA LYS A 99 -17.00 -9.04 10.53
C LYS A 99 -16.28 -9.79 11.64
N LYS A 100 -15.03 -10.19 11.39
CA LYS A 100 -14.17 -10.86 12.36
C LYS A 100 -12.76 -10.31 12.24
N GLU A 101 -12.26 -9.75 13.34
CA GLU A 101 -10.83 -9.46 13.47
C GLU A 101 -10.10 -10.71 13.94
N ILE A 102 -9.02 -11.06 13.26
CA ILE A 102 -8.10 -12.12 13.65
C ILE A 102 -6.71 -11.55 13.88
N THR A 103 -6.09 -11.96 14.99
CA THR A 103 -4.69 -11.66 15.29
C THR A 103 -3.82 -12.79 14.76
N ILE A 104 -2.95 -12.46 13.82
CA ILE A 104 -2.08 -13.41 13.13
C ILE A 104 -0.65 -13.22 13.64
N PRO A 105 -0.07 -14.23 14.33
CA PRO A 105 1.33 -14.17 14.77
C PRO A 105 2.30 -14.06 13.59
N VAL A 106 3.34 -13.27 13.78
CA VAL A 106 4.44 -13.06 12.84
C VAL A 106 5.70 -13.71 13.40
N ALA A 107 6.37 -14.52 12.59
CA ALA A 107 7.62 -15.19 12.92
C ALA A 107 8.76 -14.18 13.07
N ASN A 108 9.72 -14.50 13.94
CA ASN A 108 10.88 -13.65 14.19
C ASN A 108 11.99 -13.88 13.15
N THR A 109 11.67 -13.65 11.89
CA THR A 109 12.61 -13.78 10.76
C THR A 109 12.97 -12.38 10.25
N PRO A 110 14.14 -11.83 10.63
CA PRO A 110 14.53 -10.49 10.20
C PRO A 110 14.57 -10.35 8.68
N GLY A 111 14.05 -9.24 8.17
CA GLY A 111 13.92 -8.99 6.74
C GLY A 111 12.71 -8.15 6.38
N ILE A 112 12.55 -7.93 5.08
CA ILE A 112 11.38 -7.27 4.49
C ILE A 112 10.59 -8.35 3.73
N HIS A 113 9.31 -8.50 4.08
CA HIS A 113 8.47 -9.57 3.58
C HIS A 113 7.16 -9.02 3.04
N ASP A 114 6.87 -9.29 1.76
CA ASP A 114 5.55 -9.06 1.21
C ASP A 114 4.70 -10.32 1.44
N VAL A 115 3.64 -10.20 2.23
CA VAL A 115 2.80 -11.33 2.65
C VAL A 115 1.38 -11.18 2.09
N ASP A 116 0.97 -12.20 1.33
CA ASP A 116 -0.39 -12.35 0.84
C ASP A 116 -1.15 -13.41 1.64
N ILE A 117 -2.35 -13.05 2.11
CA ILE A 117 -3.32 -13.94 2.75
C ILE A 117 -4.57 -13.94 1.89
N THR A 118 -5.01 -15.12 1.46
CA THR A 118 -6.13 -15.26 0.51
C THR A 118 -7.25 -16.11 1.10
N ILE A 119 -8.50 -15.86 0.71
CA ILE A 119 -9.61 -16.78 0.96
C ILE A 119 -9.35 -18.08 0.18
N ALA A 120 -9.23 -19.20 0.88
CA ALA A 120 -8.66 -20.43 0.30
C ALA A 120 -9.55 -21.07 -0.78
N ASN A 121 -10.86 -21.13 -0.55
CA ASN A 121 -11.80 -21.75 -1.47
C ASN A 121 -12.42 -20.72 -2.42
N GLU A 122 -12.44 -21.03 -3.71
CA GLU A 122 -13.01 -20.13 -4.73
C GLU A 122 -14.50 -19.84 -4.52
N LYS A 123 -15.25 -20.81 -4.01
CA LYS A 123 -16.70 -20.66 -3.74
C LYS A 123 -17.00 -19.76 -2.53
N ASP A 124 -16.02 -19.57 -1.66
CA ASP A 124 -16.18 -18.75 -0.45
C ASP A 124 -15.83 -17.28 -0.74
N LYS A 125 -15.30 -16.97 -1.93
CA LYS A 125 -14.87 -15.62 -2.31
C LYS A 125 -16.05 -14.73 -2.67
N PHE A 126 -16.08 -13.53 -2.09
CA PHE A 126 -17.01 -12.52 -2.56
C PHE A 126 -16.53 -11.92 -3.88
N ALA A 127 -17.37 -11.96 -4.91
CA ALA A 127 -17.01 -11.58 -6.28
C ALA A 127 -16.64 -10.09 -6.45
N TYR A 128 -17.08 -9.22 -5.54
CA TYR A 128 -16.92 -7.75 -5.63
C TYR A 128 -16.05 -7.16 -4.53
N GLY A 129 -15.39 -7.99 -3.72
CA GLY A 129 -14.51 -7.54 -2.64
C GLY A 129 -13.08 -8.05 -2.81
N PRO A 130 -12.12 -7.47 -2.08
CA PRO A 130 -10.76 -7.96 -2.07
C PRO A 130 -10.70 -9.33 -1.36
N VAL A 131 -10.28 -10.35 -2.11
CA VAL A 131 -10.16 -11.73 -1.63
C VAL A 131 -8.74 -12.10 -1.22
N THR A 132 -7.82 -11.14 -1.34
CA THR A 132 -6.43 -11.21 -0.92
C THR A 132 -6.13 -9.97 -0.08
N TYR A 133 -5.54 -10.20 1.09
CA TYR A 133 -4.98 -9.20 1.97
C TYR A 133 -3.46 -9.21 1.78
N SER A 134 -2.91 -8.11 1.26
CA SER A 134 -1.48 -7.95 1.00
C SER A 134 -0.89 -6.97 2.00
N GLN A 135 0.11 -7.38 2.75
CA GLN A 135 0.77 -6.54 3.76
C GLN A 135 2.29 -6.67 3.64
N ARG A 136 2.98 -5.54 3.53
CA ARG A 136 4.43 -5.49 3.72
C ARG A 136 4.74 -5.53 5.21
N ILE A 137 5.55 -6.50 5.63
CA ILE A 137 5.96 -6.74 7.01
C ILE A 137 7.48 -6.62 7.11
N ILE A 138 7.94 -5.73 7.98
CA ILE A 138 9.36 -5.49 8.25
C ILE A 138 9.65 -6.00 9.65
N VAL A 139 10.56 -6.97 9.74
CA VAL A 139 11.03 -7.52 11.02
C VAL A 139 12.47 -7.09 11.22
N CYS A 140 12.69 -6.23 12.21
CA CYS A 140 14.02 -5.77 12.60
C CYS A 140 14.77 -6.87 13.35
N GLY A 141 16.02 -7.08 12.95
CA GLY A 141 16.96 -8.01 13.58
C GLY A 141 17.90 -7.30 14.55
N GLU A 142 19.20 -7.52 14.39
CA GLU A 142 20.23 -7.01 15.27
C GLU A 142 20.16 -5.48 15.44
N LYS A 143 20.18 -5.03 16.70
CA LYS A 143 20.29 -3.62 17.07
C LYS A 143 21.77 -3.19 17.05
N LEU A 144 22.06 -2.16 16.28
CA LEU A 144 23.38 -1.60 16.03
C LEU A 144 23.38 -0.10 16.39
N SER A 145 24.57 0.49 16.40
CA SER A 145 24.76 1.93 16.47
C SER A 145 25.26 2.46 15.13
N GLY A 146 25.05 3.74 14.87
CA GLY A 146 25.59 4.39 13.68
C GLY A 146 25.74 5.89 13.87
N VAL A 147 26.41 6.51 12.90
CA VAL A 147 26.51 7.96 12.75
C VAL A 147 25.82 8.33 11.45
N PHE A 148 24.74 9.10 11.56
CA PHE A 148 23.99 9.63 10.44
C PHE A 148 24.34 11.10 10.23
N THR A 149 24.64 11.50 8.99
CA THR A 149 24.86 12.90 8.64
C THR A 149 23.84 13.32 7.60
N SER A 150 23.11 14.40 7.89
CA SER A 150 22.18 15.01 6.96
C SER A 150 22.78 16.26 6.32
N GLN A 151 22.83 16.28 4.99
CA GLN A 151 23.16 17.45 4.20
C GLN A 151 22.06 18.52 4.30
N LEU A 152 20.79 18.15 4.25
CA LEU A 152 19.67 19.09 4.34
C LEU A 152 19.72 19.91 5.64
N PHE A 153 19.92 19.22 6.76
CA PHE A 153 19.93 19.84 8.09
C PHE A 153 21.32 20.30 8.55
N ASN A 154 22.37 20.01 7.77
CA ASN A 154 23.77 20.25 8.13
C ASN A 154 24.07 19.76 9.55
N SER A 155 23.71 18.50 9.82
CA SER A 155 23.78 17.90 11.15
C SER A 155 24.39 16.50 11.10
N THR A 156 25.01 16.09 12.20
CA THR A 156 25.58 14.75 12.40
C THR A 156 25.13 14.24 13.76
N ASN A 157 24.45 13.11 13.78
CA ASN A 157 23.85 12.53 14.98
C ASN A 157 24.25 11.06 15.12
N ASN A 158 24.40 10.60 16.37
CA ASN A 158 24.43 9.17 16.65
C ASN A 158 23.00 8.63 16.55
N VAL A 159 22.83 7.52 15.85
CA VAL A 159 21.54 6.88 15.61
C VAL A 159 21.56 5.42 16.03
N VAL A 160 20.39 4.88 16.35
CA VAL A 160 20.18 3.44 16.46
C VAL A 160 19.86 2.92 15.07
N VAL A 161 20.42 1.76 14.71
CA VAL A 161 20.18 1.11 13.43
C VAL A 161 19.73 -0.32 13.69
N TYR A 162 18.70 -0.80 13.01
CA TYR A 162 18.35 -2.21 13.03
C TYR A 162 18.66 -2.86 11.69
N LYS A 163 19.32 -4.02 11.73
CA LYS A 163 19.60 -4.80 10.53
C LYS A 163 18.37 -5.61 10.13
N LEU A 164 17.94 -5.51 8.87
CA LEU A 164 16.77 -6.21 8.33
C LEU A 164 17.21 -7.48 7.60
N GLY A 165 17.86 -8.41 8.32
CA GLY A 165 18.44 -9.60 7.70
C GLY A 165 19.52 -9.22 6.66
N ASN A 166 19.38 -9.71 5.42
CA ASN A 166 20.22 -9.28 4.30
C ASN A 166 19.57 -8.18 3.46
N ASP A 167 18.34 -7.78 3.81
CA ASP A 167 17.48 -6.99 2.95
C ASP A 167 17.69 -5.50 3.14
N GLY A 168 18.43 -5.05 4.16
CA GLY A 168 18.70 -3.64 4.39
C GLY A 168 18.76 -3.24 5.86
N TYR A 169 18.39 -1.99 6.15
CA TYR A 169 18.47 -1.40 7.48
C TYR A 169 17.30 -0.45 7.77
N ASP A 170 16.95 -0.35 9.04
CA ASP A 170 16.07 0.67 9.62
C ASP A 170 16.90 1.65 10.44
N ILE A 171 16.86 2.95 10.12
CA ILE A 171 17.56 4.02 10.83
C ILE A 171 16.55 4.75 11.70
N LYS A 172 16.69 4.59 13.02
CA LYS A 172 15.80 5.21 14.01
C LYS A 172 15.94 6.72 14.04
N ASP A 173 14.81 7.41 13.98
CA ASP A 173 14.66 8.83 14.35
C ASP A 173 15.73 9.75 13.73
N CYS A 174 16.15 9.48 12.49
CA CYS A 174 17.35 10.14 11.95
C CYS A 174 17.14 11.61 11.57
N TYR A 175 15.88 12.02 11.39
CA TYR A 175 15.46 13.40 11.15
C TYR A 175 14.57 13.95 12.26
N GLU A 176 13.55 13.18 12.66
CA GLU A 176 12.54 13.55 13.64
C GLU A 176 12.11 12.32 14.42
N GLU A 177 11.87 12.49 15.72
CA GLU A 177 11.40 11.41 16.60
C GLU A 177 10.07 10.83 16.09
N GLY A 178 9.99 9.50 16.04
CA GLY A 178 8.84 8.74 15.55
C GLY A 178 8.85 8.49 14.04
N ASN A 179 9.80 9.05 13.29
CA ASN A 179 9.91 8.85 11.84
C ASN A 179 11.26 8.22 11.48
N ASP A 180 11.22 6.90 11.29
CA ASP A 180 12.37 6.10 10.92
C ASP A 180 12.56 6.07 9.41
N ILE A 181 13.80 5.85 8.97
CA ILE A 181 14.12 5.66 7.55
C ILE A 181 14.57 4.23 7.32
N VAL A 182 13.72 3.49 6.61
CA VAL A 182 14.02 2.14 6.13
C VAL A 182 14.56 2.22 4.71
N PHE A 183 15.72 1.58 4.48
CA PHE A 183 16.22 1.34 3.13
C PHE A 183 16.48 -0.15 2.93
N SER A 184 16.21 -0.62 1.72
CA SER A 184 16.45 -2.00 1.31
C SER A 184 17.64 -2.13 0.38
N LEU A 185 18.12 -3.36 0.23
CA LEU A 185 19.19 -3.78 -0.65
C LEU A 185 18.62 -4.80 -1.64
N ASP A 186 18.78 -4.54 -2.93
CA ASP A 186 18.42 -5.53 -3.94
C ASP A 186 19.44 -6.68 -4.03
N ASN A 187 19.22 -7.63 -4.94
CA ASN A 187 20.12 -8.77 -5.17
C ASN A 187 21.52 -8.39 -5.67
N LYS A 188 21.75 -7.14 -6.06
CA LYS A 188 23.03 -6.56 -6.48
C LYS A 188 23.57 -5.59 -5.43
N SER A 189 22.94 -5.49 -4.27
CA SER A 189 23.25 -4.56 -3.19
C SER A 189 23.08 -3.08 -3.56
N ASN A 190 22.22 -2.78 -4.55
CA ASN A 190 21.76 -1.42 -4.78
C ASN A 190 20.81 -1.02 -3.66
N ILE A 191 20.94 0.21 -3.19
CA ILE A 191 20.10 0.77 -2.13
C ILE A 191 18.79 1.26 -2.74
N ILE A 192 17.67 0.90 -2.12
CA ILE A 192 16.34 1.36 -2.49
C ILE A 192 15.68 1.97 -1.25
N VAL A 193 15.08 3.14 -1.40
CA VAL A 193 14.30 3.81 -0.37
C VAL A 193 12.92 4.08 -0.93
N ASP A 194 11.95 3.29 -0.47
CA ASP A 194 10.55 3.51 -0.82
C ASP A 194 10.03 4.80 -0.16
N GLU A 195 8.98 5.38 -0.75
CA GLU A 195 8.28 6.54 -0.18
C GLU A 195 7.93 6.29 1.30
N GLN A 196 8.36 7.21 2.16
CA GLN A 196 8.03 7.17 3.58
C GLN A 196 8.05 8.58 4.19
N LEU A 197 7.22 8.77 5.22
CA LEU A 197 7.24 9.99 6.02
C LEU A 197 8.59 10.08 6.74
N ALA A 198 9.27 11.22 6.60
CA ALA A 198 10.58 11.43 7.19
C ALA A 198 10.58 12.48 8.31
N TRP A 199 9.84 13.58 8.13
CA TRP A 199 9.76 14.68 9.10
C TRP A 199 8.63 15.65 8.73
N ASN A 200 8.37 16.63 9.60
CA ASN A 200 7.32 17.62 9.43
C ASN A 200 7.90 19.03 9.21
N HIS A 201 7.63 19.61 8.04
CA HIS A 201 7.98 21.00 7.76
C HIS A 201 6.99 21.96 8.43
N LYS A 202 7.50 22.90 9.24
CA LYS A 202 6.69 23.87 10.03
C LYS A 202 5.59 24.58 9.24
N LYS A 203 5.80 24.83 7.94
CA LYS A 203 4.85 25.53 7.06
C LYS A 203 4.05 24.60 6.14
N TYR A 204 4.64 23.46 5.74
CA TYR A 204 4.11 22.65 4.63
C TYR A 204 3.61 21.28 5.10
N GLY A 205 3.75 20.97 6.39
CA GLY A 205 3.29 19.72 6.97
C GLY A 205 4.24 18.55 6.64
N PRO A 206 3.69 17.33 6.52
CA PRO A 206 4.46 16.11 6.29
C PRO A 206 5.40 16.21 5.09
N VAL A 207 6.65 15.81 5.29
CA VAL A 207 7.68 15.68 4.26
C VAL A 207 8.02 14.22 4.11
N TYR A 208 7.86 13.74 2.87
CA TYR A 208 8.19 12.39 2.47
C TYR A 208 9.58 12.36 1.84
N VAL A 209 10.22 11.20 1.95
CA VAL A 209 11.44 10.88 1.21
C VAL A 209 11.25 9.63 0.37
N GLU A 210 11.90 9.61 -0.76
CA GLU A 210 12.08 8.44 -1.62
C GLU A 210 13.50 8.48 -2.20
N ASP A 211 14.00 7.35 -2.69
CA ASP A 211 15.26 7.30 -3.41
C ASP A 211 15.20 8.20 -4.66
N TYR A 212 16.24 9.01 -4.85
CA TYR A 212 16.27 9.96 -5.95
C TYR A 212 16.23 9.29 -7.34
N GLU A 213 16.93 8.17 -7.55
CA GLU A 213 16.88 7.48 -8.85
C GLU A 213 15.46 6.94 -9.12
N SER A 214 14.87 6.28 -8.12
CA SER A 214 13.49 5.79 -8.19
C SER A 214 12.49 6.90 -8.52
N SER A 215 12.68 8.10 -7.96
CA SER A 215 11.82 9.26 -8.23
C SER A 215 11.85 9.77 -9.67
N LEU A 216 12.90 9.41 -10.43
CA LEU A 216 13.06 9.70 -11.85
C LEU A 216 12.54 8.57 -12.75
N GLY A 217 12.02 7.49 -12.18
CA GLY A 217 11.69 6.26 -12.89
C GLY A 217 12.93 5.48 -13.35
N VAL A 218 14.09 5.73 -12.71
CA VAL A 218 15.35 5.05 -12.99
C VAL A 218 15.59 4.00 -11.89
N TYR A 219 15.98 2.80 -12.28
CA TYR A 219 16.28 1.74 -11.31
C TYR A 219 17.62 2.03 -10.61
N PRO A 220 17.69 1.95 -9.26
CA PRO A 220 18.91 2.26 -8.51
C PRO A 220 20.14 1.44 -8.94
N GLY A 221 21.31 2.09 -8.95
CA GLY A 221 22.57 1.46 -9.37
C GLY A 221 22.90 1.62 -10.86
N SER A 222 22.25 2.57 -11.54
CA SER A 222 22.66 3.00 -12.88
C SER A 222 23.98 3.78 -12.79
N LYS A 223 25.09 3.15 -13.20
CA LYS A 223 26.47 3.48 -12.79
C LYS A 223 27.08 4.81 -13.30
N ASP A 224 26.29 5.78 -13.73
CA ASP A 224 26.83 6.92 -14.47
C ASP A 224 26.96 8.24 -13.69
N TYR A 225 26.60 8.31 -12.40
CA TYR A 225 26.69 9.59 -11.67
C TYR A 225 27.13 9.47 -10.19
N GLN A 226 28.12 10.30 -9.83
CA GLN A 226 28.40 10.65 -8.44
C GLN A 226 27.25 11.52 -7.92
N GLY A 227 26.47 10.99 -6.99
CA GLY A 227 25.25 11.65 -6.51
C GLY A 227 24.09 10.71 -6.23
N TYR A 228 24.25 9.39 -6.39
CA TYR A 228 23.23 8.40 -6.08
C TYR A 228 23.48 7.66 -4.77
N SER A 229 22.46 6.93 -4.34
CA SER A 229 22.53 6.01 -3.21
C SER A 229 23.50 4.87 -3.52
N GLY A 230 24.24 4.42 -2.52
CA GLY A 230 25.19 3.32 -2.67
C GLY A 230 26.07 3.11 -1.45
N TYR A 231 26.78 1.99 -1.43
CA TYR A 231 27.72 1.65 -0.36
C TYR A 231 29.17 1.79 -0.85
N ASP A 232 29.98 2.53 -0.11
CA ASP A 232 31.42 2.64 -0.31
C ASP A 232 32.17 1.76 0.68
N SER A 233 32.82 0.71 0.16
CA SER A 233 33.61 -0.23 0.96
C SER A 233 34.91 0.33 1.50
N GLU A 234 35.47 1.40 0.92
CA GLU A 234 36.73 1.99 1.40
C GLU A 234 36.48 2.83 2.66
N SER A 235 35.41 3.61 2.66
CA SER A 235 35.03 4.44 3.81
C SER A 235 34.07 3.75 4.79
N ASP A 236 33.56 2.55 4.44
CA ASP A 236 32.53 1.81 5.18
C ASP A 236 31.30 2.70 5.44
N THR A 237 30.79 3.30 4.36
CA THR A 237 29.73 4.33 4.44
C THR A 237 28.64 4.04 3.42
N TYR A 238 27.40 4.02 3.91
CA TYR A 238 26.21 4.07 3.07
C TYR A 238 25.90 5.52 2.73
N TYR A 239 25.65 5.78 1.46
CA TYR A 239 25.16 7.05 0.96
C TYR A 239 23.70 6.86 0.55
N LEU A 240 22.82 7.74 1.03
CA LEU A 240 21.41 7.77 0.67
C LEU A 240 21.15 9.11 -0.02
N THR A 241 20.90 9.10 -1.33
CA THR A 241 20.47 10.32 -2.02
C THR A 241 18.95 10.33 -2.06
N LEU A 242 18.37 11.18 -1.22
CA LEU A 242 16.94 11.23 -1.00
C LEU A 242 16.34 12.48 -1.64
N LYS A 243 15.23 12.31 -2.35
CA LYS A 243 14.36 13.41 -2.73
C LYS A 243 13.42 13.71 -1.57
N HIS A 244 13.40 14.95 -1.11
CA HIS A 244 12.47 15.41 -0.09
C HIS A 244 11.34 16.20 -0.74
N TYR A 245 10.09 15.90 -0.39
CA TYR A 245 8.94 16.58 -0.95
C TYR A 245 7.75 16.60 0.00
N CYS A 246 6.86 17.56 -0.22
CA CYS A 246 5.61 17.70 0.50
C CYS A 246 4.51 18.08 -0.49
N ALA A 247 3.30 18.33 0.00
CA ALA A 247 2.18 18.77 -0.84
C ALA A 247 2.46 20.07 -1.64
N ALA A 248 3.41 20.90 -1.19
CA ALA A 248 3.82 22.12 -1.89
C ALA A 248 4.86 21.88 -3.00
N GLY A 249 5.34 20.64 -3.17
CA GLY A 249 6.33 20.25 -4.15
C GLY A 249 7.64 19.74 -3.53
N ALA A 250 8.65 19.56 -4.39
CA ALA A 250 9.97 19.10 -3.98
C ALA A 250 10.74 20.19 -3.23
N LEU A 251 11.36 19.80 -2.11
CA LEU A 251 12.27 20.63 -1.32
C LEU A 251 13.73 20.52 -1.81
N GLY A 252 14.04 19.46 -2.55
CA GLY A 252 15.35 19.22 -3.13
C GLY A 252 15.78 17.77 -2.94
N ASN A 253 16.97 17.46 -3.44
CA ASN A 253 17.61 16.17 -3.27
C ASN A 253 18.85 16.36 -2.41
N PHE A 254 19.03 15.52 -1.40
CA PHE A 254 20.09 15.64 -0.41
C PHE A 254 20.77 14.30 -0.23
N ARG A 255 22.10 14.34 -0.12
CA ARG A 255 22.93 13.15 0.03
C ARG A 255 23.30 12.98 1.49
N GLU A 256 22.65 12.01 2.10
CA GLU A 256 22.86 11.63 3.49
C GLU A 256 23.91 10.53 3.58
N THR A 257 24.54 10.41 4.75
CA THR A 257 25.47 9.31 5.02
C THR A 257 25.10 8.57 6.28
N LEU A 258 25.28 7.26 6.25
CA LEU A 258 25.21 6.39 7.41
C LEU A 258 26.50 5.59 7.51
N LYS A 259 27.17 5.71 8.65
CA LYS A 259 28.29 4.85 9.03
C LYS A 259 27.90 4.01 10.24
N ILE A 260 27.84 2.69 10.08
CA ILE A 260 27.48 1.78 11.16
C ILE A 260 28.69 1.58 12.07
N THR A 261 28.49 1.69 13.38
CA THR A 261 29.50 1.41 14.41
C THR A 261 29.18 0.08 15.09
N ARG A 262 30.15 -0.84 15.06
CA ARG A 262 30.05 -2.18 15.69
C ARG A 262 30.70 -2.17 17.06
#